data_AF-A0A1Z9L471-F1
#
_entry.id   AF-A0A1Z9L471-F1
#
_cell.length_a   1.000
_cell.length_b   1.000
_cell.length_c   1.000
_cell.angle_alpha   90.00
_cell.angle_beta   90.00
_cell.angle_gamma   90.00
#
_symmetry.space_group_name_H-M   'P 1'
#
loop_
_entity.id
_entity.type
_entity.pdbx_description
1 polymer ?
#
loop_
_entity_poly.entity_id
_entity_poly.type
_entity_poly.pdbx_seq_one_letter_code
_entity_poly.pdbx_strand_id
1 'polypeptide(L)'
;MLKMNKTMEILNLLIGFELIAIGLIYLRVSDFSSAASWSIFGCMYIVMDKYSDLTNMSNNRSIVQNIKYAGAWIGFIISTIFLIYSLITV
;
A
#
# COMPACT_ATOMS: atom_id res chain seq x y z
N MET A 1 19.01 16.22 -8.22
CA MET A 1 18.06 15.19 -8.71
C MET A 1 17.88 14.03 -7.71
N LEU A 2 18.94 13.44 -7.13
CA LEU A 2 18.86 12.34 -6.13
C LEU A 2 17.99 12.61 -4.88
N LYS A 3 17.93 13.86 -4.39
CA LYS A 3 17.19 14.22 -3.17
C LYS A 3 15.67 14.15 -3.34
N MET A 4 15.15 14.51 -4.53
CA MET A 4 13.71 14.49 -4.81
C MET A 4 13.14 13.07 -4.85
N ASN A 5 13.90 12.09 -5.34
CA ASN A 5 13.42 10.71 -5.45
C ASN A 5 13.18 10.07 -4.07
N LYS A 6 14.06 10.32 -3.10
CA LYS A 6 13.87 9.87 -1.71
C LYS A 6 12.66 10.52 -1.04
N THR A 7 12.43 11.81 -1.30
CA THR A 7 11.26 12.52 -0.76
C THR A 7 9.95 11.93 -1.30
N MET A 8 9.89 11.59 -2.58
CA MET A 8 8.71 10.95 -3.17
C MET A 8 8.46 9.53 -2.66
N GLU A 9 9.51 8.74 -2.45
CA GLU A 9 9.39 7.39 -1.87
C GLU A 9 8.82 7.44 -0.44
N ILE A 10 9.34 8.34 0.40
CA ILE A 10 8.83 8.54 1.77
C ILE A 10 7.39 9.04 1.74
N LEU A 11 7.07 9.97 0.84
CA LEU A 11 5.71 10.50 0.68
C LEU A 11 4.74 9.39 0.27
N ASN A 12 5.13 8.52 -0.67
CA ASN A 12 4.31 7.38 -1.10
C ASN A 12 4.08 6.40 0.05
N LEU A 13 5.12 6.09 0.83
CA LEU A 13 4.99 5.25 2.03
C LEU A 13 4.01 5.85 3.05
N LEU A 14 4.13 7.15 3.34
CA LEU A 14 3.25 7.84 4.29
C LEU A 14 1.79 7.85 3.80
N ILE A 15 1.55 8.22 2.54
CA ILE A 15 0.23 8.19 1.92
C ILE A 15 -0.34 6.76 1.97
N GLY A 16 0.50 5.76 1.68
CA GLY A 16 0.10 4.36 1.73
C GLY A 16 -0.43 3.93 3.10
N PHE A 17 0.26 4.29 4.18
CA PHE A 17 -0.20 4.01 5.55
C PHE A 17 -1.46 4.80 5.92
N GLU A 18 -1.57 6.06 5.50
CA GLU A 18 -2.75 6.89 5.74
C GLU A 18 -4.00 6.30 5.07
N LEU A 19 -3.88 5.84 3.83
CA LEU A 19 -4.98 5.20 3.10
C LEU A 19 -5.42 3.88 3.74
N ILE A 20 -4.48 3.08 4.26
CA ILE A 20 -4.83 1.88 5.04
C ILE A 20 -5.58 2.26 6.32
N ALA A 21 -5.14 3.30 7.04
CA ALA A 21 -5.82 3.79 8.24
C ALA A 21 -7.25 4.28 7.91
N ILE A 22 -7.43 5.01 6.81
CA ILE A 22 -8.75 5.42 6.32
C ILE A 22 -9.61 4.18 6.01
N GLY A 23 -9.07 3.18 5.33
CA GLY A 23 -9.77 1.91 5.08
C GLY A 23 -10.28 1.25 6.36
N LEU A 24 -9.46 1.22 7.42
CA LEU A 24 -9.86 0.71 8.74
C LEU A 24 -10.96 1.55 9.41
N ILE A 25 -10.99 2.86 9.18
CA ILE A 25 -12.08 3.73 9.67
C ILE A 25 -13.39 3.39 8.97
N TYR A 26 -13.36 3.11 7.66
CA TYR A 26 -14.55 2.75 6.89
C TYR A 26 -15.18 1.43 7.34
N LEU A 27 -14.43 0.52 7.98
CA LEU A 27 -14.99 -0.67 8.63
C LEU A 27 -15.99 -0.31 9.76
N ARG A 28 -15.85 0.85 10.41
CA ARG A 28 -16.76 1.28 11.49
C ARG A 28 -18.14 1.71 10.98
N VAL A 29 -18.22 2.16 9.72
CA VAL A 29 -19.49 2.56 9.08
C VAL A 29 -20.10 1.43 8.25
N SER A 30 -19.59 0.20 8.41
CA SER A 30 -20.03 -1.01 7.68
C SER A 30 -19.94 -0.91 6.15
N ASP A 31 -19.13 0.02 5.63
CA ASP A 31 -18.88 0.14 4.20
C ASP A 31 -17.63 -0.66 3.83
N PHE A 32 -17.84 -1.96 3.63
CA PHE A 32 -16.77 -2.90 3.30
C PHE A 32 -16.11 -2.59 1.95
N SER A 33 -16.88 -2.12 0.97
CA SER A 33 -16.36 -1.79 -0.36
C SER A 33 -15.40 -0.61 -0.33
N SER A 34 -15.77 0.46 0.38
CA SER A 34 -14.86 1.59 0.59
C SER A 34 -13.65 1.18 1.43
N ALA A 35 -13.86 0.42 2.51
CA ALA A 35 -12.77 -0.06 3.37
C ALA A 35 -11.71 -0.87 2.59
N ALA A 36 -12.16 -1.81 1.76
CA ALA A 36 -11.28 -2.61 0.91
C ALA A 36 -10.57 -1.74 -0.13
N SER A 37 -11.30 -0.85 -0.82
CA SER A 37 -10.74 0.03 -1.85
C SER A 37 -9.62 0.93 -1.31
N TRP A 38 -9.87 1.63 -0.20
CA TRP A 38 -8.86 2.49 0.44
C TRP A 38 -7.63 1.70 0.88
N SER A 39 -7.83 0.49 1.42
CA SER A 39 -6.74 -0.38 1.85
C SER A 39 -5.90 -0.90 0.68
N ILE A 40 -6.53 -1.23 -0.46
CA ILE A 40 -5.83 -1.66 -1.69
C ILE A 40 -5.00 -0.51 -2.28
N PHE A 41 -5.58 0.70 -2.38
CA PHE A 41 -4.84 1.88 -2.82
C PHE A 41 -3.67 2.19 -1.89
N GLY A 42 -3.86 2.07 -0.57
CA GLY A 42 -2.78 2.25 0.39
C GLY A 42 -1.63 1.26 0.19
N CYS A 43 -1.96 -0.02 -0.02
CA CYS A 43 -0.96 -1.04 -0.35
C CYS A 43 -0.22 -0.71 -1.66
N MET A 44 -0.93 -0.26 -2.70
CA MET A 44 -0.31 0.16 -3.97
C MET A 44 0.73 1.27 -3.75
N TYR A 45 0.40 2.29 -2.97
CA TYR A 45 1.34 3.38 -2.66
C TYR A 45 2.58 2.91 -1.87
N ILE A 46 2.43 1.95 -0.96
CA ILE A 46 3.56 1.36 -0.23
C ILE A 46 4.57 0.67 -1.16
N VAL A 47 4.09 -0.02 -2.21
CA VAL A 47 4.94 -0.72 -3.18
C VAL A 47 5.40 0.15 -4.36
N MET A 48 4.82 1.34 -4.54
CA MET A 48 5.06 2.19 -5.69
C MET A 48 6.42 2.90 -5.61
N ASP A 49 7.43 2.29 -6.22
CA ASP A 49 8.72 2.92 -6.52
C ASP A 49 8.81 3.38 -7.97
N LYS A 50 9.51 4.50 -8.20
CA LYS A 50 9.97 4.82 -9.54
C LYS A 50 11.01 3.78 -9.95
N TYR A 51 10.85 3.22 -11.15
CA TYR A 51 11.77 2.33 -11.90
C TYR A 51 13.15 2.95 -12.20
N SER A 52 13.73 3.75 -11.32
CA SER A 52 14.97 4.49 -11.57
C SER A 52 15.98 4.24 -10.45
N ASP A 53 16.94 3.37 -10.77
CA ASP A 53 18.24 3.20 -10.14
C ASP A 53 18.27 2.62 -8.71
N LEU A 54 18.12 1.29 -8.67
CA LEU A 54 18.50 0.41 -7.55
C LEU A 54 20.01 0.41 -7.22
N THR A 55 20.82 1.22 -7.90
CA THR A 55 22.29 1.13 -7.83
C THR A 55 22.91 1.87 -6.65
N ASN A 56 22.17 2.75 -5.92
CA ASN A 56 22.76 3.60 -4.87
C ASN A 56 21.85 3.88 -3.66
N MET A 57 21.28 2.86 -3.00
CA MET A 57 20.53 3.04 -1.74
C MET A 57 21.13 2.29 -0.54
N SER A 58 21.05 2.93 0.64
CA SER A 58 21.84 2.71 1.86
C SER A 58 21.47 1.44 2.67
N ASN A 59 22.22 1.21 3.76
CA ASN A 59 22.15 0.07 4.72
C ASN A 59 20.75 -0.35 5.22
N ASN A 60 19.69 0.45 5.06
CA ASN A 60 18.32 0.10 5.47
C ASN A 60 17.48 -0.60 4.37
N ARG A 61 18.11 -1.00 3.25
CA ARG A 61 17.45 -1.66 2.12
C ARG A 61 16.53 -2.81 2.51
N SER A 62 16.97 -3.71 3.39
CA SER A 62 16.17 -4.90 3.72
C SER A 62 14.87 -4.54 4.44
N ILE A 63 14.86 -3.49 5.26
CA ILE A 63 13.69 -3.06 6.01
C ILE A 63 12.64 -2.51 5.04
N VAL A 64 13.03 -1.60 4.16
CA VAL A 64 12.12 -1.00 3.17
C VAL A 64 11.58 -2.07 2.21
N GLN A 65 12.45 -2.97 1.77
CA GLN A 65 12.06 -4.06 0.87
C GLN A 65 11.09 -5.05 1.55
N ASN A 66 11.31 -5.37 2.83
CA ASN A 66 10.41 -6.20 3.61
C ASN A 66 9.04 -5.53 3.82
N ILE A 67 9.01 -4.22 4.09
CA ILE A 67 7.77 -3.44 4.19
C ILE A 67 6.99 -3.49 2.87
N LYS A 68 7.69 -3.34 1.74
CA LYS A 68 7.08 -3.44 0.40
C LYS A 68 6.50 -4.83 0.13
N TYR A 69 7.26 -5.90 0.42
CA TYR A 69 6.74 -7.26 0.30
C TYR A 69 5.53 -7.52 1.21
N ALA A 70 5.58 -7.04 2.45
CA ALA A 70 4.45 -7.14 3.38
C ALA A 70 3.22 -6.39 2.83
N GLY A 71 3.40 -5.15 2.34
CA GLY A 71 2.34 -4.35 1.73
C GLY A 71 1.72 -5.04 0.51
N ALA A 72 2.54 -5.65 -0.35
CA ALA A 72 2.06 -6.42 -1.51
C ALA A 72 1.20 -7.62 -1.09
N TRP A 73 1.66 -8.39 -0.10
CA TRP A 73 0.91 -9.52 0.45
C TRP A 73 -0.41 -9.09 1.09
N ILE A 74 -0.39 -8.01 1.88
CA ILE A 74 -1.60 -7.46 2.49
C ILE A 74 -2.58 -7.01 1.40
N GLY A 75 -2.11 -6.27 0.40
CA GLY A 75 -2.92 -5.82 -0.73
C GLY A 75 -3.54 -6.98 -1.51
N PHE A 76 -2.77 -8.04 -1.74
CA PHE A 76 -3.27 -9.27 -2.38
C PHE A 76 -4.38 -9.94 -1.57
N ILE A 77 -4.18 -10.11 -0.26
CA ILE A 77 -5.18 -10.73 0.62
C ILE A 77 -6.47 -9.90 0.63
N ILE A 78 -6.37 -8.58 0.83
CA ILE A 78 -7.54 -7.70 0.87
C ILE A 78 -8.27 -7.72 -0.48
N SER A 79 -7.56 -7.65 -1.60
CA SER A 79 -8.16 -7.73 -2.93
C SER A 79 -8.86 -9.06 -3.18
N THR A 80 -8.28 -10.16 -2.71
CA THR A 80 -8.86 -11.50 -2.84
C THR A 80 -10.14 -11.62 -2.02
N ILE A 81 -10.12 -11.16 -0.77
CA ILE A 81 -11.32 -11.16 0.09
C ILE A 81 -12.40 -10.27 -0.53
N PHE A 82 -12.04 -9.08 -1.02
CA PHE A 82 -12.97 -8.17 -1.66
C PHE A 82 -13.64 -8.79 -2.89
N LEU A 83 -12.86 -9.45 -3.75
CA LEU A 83 -13.39 -10.17 -4.91
C LEU A 83 -14.38 -11.27 -4.50
N ILE A 84 -14.02 -12.10 -3.51
CA ILE A 84 -14.89 -13.16 -2.99
C ILE A 84 -16.19 -12.56 -2.44
N TYR A 85 -16.09 -11.51 -1.64
CA TYR A 85 -17.24 -10.81 -1.09
C TYR A 85 -18.16 -10.29 -2.20
N SER A 86 -17.60 -9.58 -3.19
CA SER A 86 -18.37 -9.08 -4.33
C SER A 86 -19.07 -10.20 -5.11
N LEU A 87 -18.44 -11.36 -5.30
CA LEU A 87 -19.05 -12.50 -5.99
C LEU A 87 -20.21 -13.13 -5.21
N ILE A 88 -20.24 -13.01 -3.89
CA ILE A 88 -21.30 -13.58 -3.02
C ILE A 88 -22.47 -12.61 -2.87
N THR A 89 -22.20 -11.30 -2.86
CA THR A 89 -23.21 -10.25 -2.63
C THR A 89 -23.85 -9.70 -3.90
N VAL A 90 -23.32 -10.03 -5.08
CA VAL A 90 -23.95 -9.78 -6.40
C VAL A 90 -24.91 -10.91 -6.71
#